data_AF-A0A2J6QXK0-F1
#
_entry.id   AF-A0A2J6QXK0-F1
#
_cell.length_a   1.000
_cell.length_b   1.000
_cell.length_c   1.000
_cell.angle_alpha   90.00
_cell.angle_beta   90.00
_cell.angle_gamma   90.00
#
_symmetry.space_group_name_H-M   'P 1'
#
loop_
_entity.id
_entity.type
_entity.pdbx_description
1 polymer ?
#
loop_
_entity_poly.entity_id
_entity_poly.type
_entity_poly.pdbx_seq_one_letter_code
_entity_poly.pdbx_strand_id
1 'polypeptide(L)'
;MLSLWLRLHLNDQEARCFCLFQDHTSRTLAGCSKFNLWHRVILEACETGPSIRHAVIALGALHLTEITGQKCHHEFALRQYSKAIKHMERSLSLGTRNIRSALIPCLLTICFETWNGDAQSALAQAWLGLRLIQEWQKNS
;
A
#
# COMPACT_ATOMS: atom_id res chain seq x y z
N MET A 1 6.44 19.82 4.65
CA MET A 1 7.00 19.63 3.30
C MET A 1 6.21 18.57 2.51
N LEU A 2 5.86 17.42 3.11
CA LEU A 2 4.93 16.41 2.55
C LEU A 2 3.57 16.95 2.05
N SER A 3 2.98 17.93 2.75
CA SER A 3 1.64 18.48 2.44
C SER A 3 1.54 19.29 1.15
N LEU A 4 2.66 19.86 0.65
CA LEU A 4 2.68 20.67 -0.57
C LEU A 4 2.94 19.83 -1.82
N TRP A 5 3.77 18.78 -1.72
CA TRP A 5 4.01 17.82 -2.80
C TRP A 5 2.78 16.96 -3.11
N LEU A 6 2.03 16.58 -2.08
CA LEU A 6 0.82 15.77 -2.21
C LEU A 6 -0.30 16.48 -2.98
N ARG A 7 -0.46 17.80 -2.77
CA ARG A 7 -1.48 18.61 -3.44
C ARG A 7 -1.25 18.79 -4.94
N LEU A 8 -0.02 18.60 -5.43
CA LEU A 8 0.31 18.85 -6.84
C LEU A 8 0.20 17.59 -7.72
N HIS A 9 0.16 16.38 -7.13
CA HIS A 9 0.25 15.13 -7.89
C HIS A 9 -0.89 14.13 -7.64
N LEU A 10 -1.78 14.41 -6.70
CA LEU A 10 -2.94 13.56 -6.40
C LEU A 10 -4.23 14.27 -6.78
N ASN A 11 -5.20 13.52 -7.31
CA ASN A 11 -6.54 14.06 -7.50
C ASN A 11 -7.27 14.22 -6.15
N ASP A 12 -8.38 14.96 -6.14
CA ASP A 12 -9.12 15.27 -4.90
C ASP A 12 -9.60 14.03 -4.13
N GLN A 13 -9.84 12.92 -4.83
CA GLN A 13 -10.26 11.66 -4.21
C GLN A 13 -9.07 10.91 -3.58
N GLU A 14 -7.93 10.89 -4.27
CA GLU A 14 -6.66 10.34 -3.80
C GLU A 14 -6.13 11.11 -2.60
N ALA A 15 -6.16 12.44 -2.64
CA ALA A 15 -5.75 13.30 -1.53
C ALA A 15 -6.60 13.05 -0.28
N ARG A 16 -7.93 12.93 -0.44
CA ARG A 16 -8.85 12.60 0.65
C ARG A 16 -8.54 11.24 1.29
N CYS A 17 -8.36 10.20 0.48
CA CYS A 17 -8.02 8.86 0.99
C CYS A 17 -6.65 8.84 1.67
N PHE A 18 -5.68 9.59 1.16
CA PHE A 18 -4.36 9.70 1.78
C PHE A 18 -4.39 10.45 3.12
N CYS A 19 -5.17 11.53 3.23
CA CYS A 19 -5.40 12.21 4.51
C CYS A 19 -6.10 11.30 5.52
N LEU A 20 -7.13 10.57 5.08
CA LEU A 20 -7.80 9.58 5.90
C LEU A 20 -6.83 8.52 6.41
N PHE A 21 -5.89 8.10 5.55
CA PHE A 21 -4.86 7.16 5.96
C PHE A 21 -3.95 7.73 7.05
N GLN A 22 -3.47 8.96 6.88
CA GLN A 22 -2.62 9.62 7.86
C GLN A 22 -3.30 9.76 9.22
N ASP A 23 -4.55 10.22 9.26
CA ASP A 23 -5.21 10.55 10.51
C ASP A 23 -5.83 9.34 11.23
N HIS A 24 -6.42 8.41 10.47
CA HIS A 24 -7.26 7.35 11.04
C HIS A 24 -6.73 5.96 10.73
N THR A 25 -6.53 5.63 9.46
CA THR A 25 -6.13 4.26 9.06
C THR A 25 -4.78 3.86 9.62
N SER A 26 -3.81 4.78 9.65
CA SER A 26 -2.47 4.54 10.21
C SER A 26 -2.54 4.13 11.68
N ARG A 27 -3.45 4.73 12.46
CA ARG A 27 -3.65 4.44 13.89
C ARG A 27 -4.31 3.08 14.07
N THR A 28 -5.32 2.77 13.25
CA THR A 28 -5.99 1.47 13.24
C THR A 28 -5.01 0.34 12.91
N LEU A 29 -4.14 0.53 11.91
CA LEU A 29 -3.13 -0.46 11.49
C LEU A 29 -1.92 -0.54 12.43
N ALA A 30 -1.54 0.56 13.09
CA ALA A 30 -0.40 0.59 14.01
C ALA A 30 -0.65 -0.18 15.32
N GLY A 31 -1.91 -0.36 15.71
CA GLY A 31 -2.27 -0.89 17.02
C GLY A 31 -1.51 -0.18 18.14
N CYS A 32 -0.99 -0.93 19.12
CA CYS A 32 -0.24 -0.38 20.26
C CYS A 32 1.28 -0.25 20.06
N SER A 33 1.87 -0.66 18.92
CA SER A 33 3.30 -1.01 18.91
C SER A 33 4.20 -0.24 17.93
N LYS A 34 3.68 0.41 16.86
CA LYS A 34 4.58 0.93 15.79
C LYS A 34 4.16 2.26 15.13
N PHE A 35 3.76 3.28 15.91
CA PHE A 35 3.38 4.61 15.38
C PHE A 35 4.41 5.21 14.39
N ASN A 36 5.71 5.06 14.68
CA ASN A 36 6.79 5.58 13.84
C ASN A 36 6.91 4.93 12.45
N LEU A 37 6.49 3.66 12.30
CA LEU A 37 6.51 2.97 11.01
C LEU A 37 5.49 3.62 10.05
N TRP A 38 4.27 3.80 10.52
CA TRP A 38 3.15 4.30 9.72
C TRP A 38 3.20 5.80 9.49
N HIS A 39 3.60 6.55 10.51
CA HIS A 39 3.59 8.01 10.47
C HIS A 39 4.85 8.62 9.86
N ARG A 40 5.96 7.88 9.80
CA ARG A 40 7.23 8.41 9.28
C ARG A 40 7.77 7.59 8.13
N VAL A 41 8.07 6.32 8.36
CA VAL A 41 8.74 5.47 7.35
C VAL A 41 7.87 5.28 6.10
N ILE A 42 6.59 4.98 6.29
CA ILE A 42 5.66 4.76 5.17
C ILE A 42 5.35 6.07 4.44
N LEU A 43 5.16 7.18 5.17
CA LEU A 43 4.89 8.48 4.53
C LEU A 43 6.09 9.02 3.75
N GLU A 44 7.30 8.92 4.29
CA GLU A 44 8.53 9.28 3.56
C GLU A 44 8.69 8.41 2.30
N ALA A 45 8.35 7.11 2.39
CA ALA A 45 8.47 6.20 1.26
C ALA A 45 7.41 6.41 0.15
N CYS A 46 6.29 7.08 0.45
CA CYS A 46 5.28 7.46 -0.55
C CYS A 46 5.80 8.50 -1.56
N GLU A 47 6.80 9.30 -1.19
CA GLU A 47 7.38 10.31 -2.09
C GLU A 47 8.15 9.63 -3.23
N THR A 48 8.92 8.60 -2.92
CA THR A 48 9.80 7.91 -3.88
C THR A 48 9.20 6.63 -4.47
N GLY A 49 8.19 6.04 -3.82
CA GLY A 49 7.62 4.75 -4.19
C GLY A 49 6.18 4.85 -4.71
N PRO A 50 5.94 4.86 -6.04
CA PRO A 50 4.59 4.92 -6.59
C PRO A 50 3.73 3.71 -6.16
N SER A 51 4.33 2.53 -6.01
CA SER A 51 3.64 1.35 -5.47
C SER A 51 3.13 1.59 -4.05
N ILE A 52 3.99 2.15 -3.19
CA ILE A 52 3.68 2.46 -1.79
C ILE A 52 2.56 3.50 -1.71
N ARG A 53 2.64 4.55 -2.52
CA ARG A 53 1.62 5.60 -2.60
C ARG A 53 0.25 5.03 -2.95
N HIS A 54 0.17 4.21 -4.00
CA HIS A 54 -1.09 3.59 -4.42
C HIS A 54 -1.63 2.61 -3.37
N ALA A 55 -0.77 1.87 -2.67
CA ALA A 55 -1.20 0.96 -1.59
C ALA A 55 -1.76 1.71 -0.38
N VAL A 56 -1.13 2.83 0.02
CA VAL A 56 -1.62 3.71 1.10
C VAL A 56 -2.99 4.31 0.76
N ILE A 57 -3.15 4.80 -0.47
CA ILE A 57 -4.43 5.35 -0.94
C ILE A 57 -5.52 4.26 -0.97
N ALA A 58 -5.17 3.05 -1.40
CA ALA A 58 -6.08 1.91 -1.40
C ALA A 58 -6.58 1.57 0.00
N LEU A 59 -5.69 1.54 1.00
CA LEU A 59 -6.06 1.32 2.41
C LEU A 59 -6.95 2.44 2.95
N GLY A 60 -6.66 3.70 2.63
CA GLY A 60 -7.53 4.82 3.00
C GLY A 60 -8.93 4.71 2.37
N ALA A 61 -9.02 4.33 1.09
CA ALA A 61 -10.29 4.13 0.41
C ALA A 61 -11.09 2.94 0.96
N LEU A 62 -10.40 1.86 1.34
CA LEU A 62 -11.02 0.70 1.96
C LEU A 62 -11.61 1.06 3.34
N HIS A 63 -10.86 1.78 4.16
CA HIS A 63 -11.36 2.28 5.44
C HIS A 63 -12.55 3.23 5.28
N LEU A 64 -12.55 4.08 4.24
CA LEU A 64 -13.69 4.92 3.90
C LEU A 64 -14.92 4.09 3.51
N THR A 65 -14.73 2.96 2.85
CA THR A 65 -15.81 2.01 2.52
C THR A 65 -16.44 1.44 3.78
N GLU A 66 -15.64 1.05 4.78
CA GLU A 66 -16.16 0.56 6.07
C GLU A 66 -16.99 1.62 6.79
N ILE A 67 -16.53 2.87 6.80
CA ILE A 67 -17.22 3.97 7.49
C ILE A 67 -18.54 4.34 6.80
N THR A 68 -18.54 4.37 5.47
CA THR A 68 -19.66 4.93 4.68
C THR A 68 -20.60 3.86 4.11
N GLY A 69 -20.17 2.60 4.05
CA GLY A 69 -20.87 1.50 3.38
C GLY A 69 -20.97 1.62 1.85
N GLN A 70 -20.32 2.61 1.23
CA GLN A 70 -20.49 2.90 -0.20
C GLN A 70 -19.58 2.04 -1.08
N LYS A 71 -20.20 1.26 -1.99
CA LYS A 71 -19.48 0.39 -2.94
C LYS A 71 -18.53 1.14 -3.90
N CYS A 72 -18.82 2.40 -4.21
CA CYS A 72 -17.96 3.21 -5.09
C CYS A 72 -16.55 3.44 -4.50
N HIS A 73 -16.43 3.50 -3.17
CA HIS A 73 -15.14 3.62 -2.48
C HIS A 73 -14.38 2.29 -2.52
N HIS A 74 -15.08 1.16 -2.44
CA HIS A 74 -14.48 -0.17 -2.57
C HIS A 74 -13.89 -0.39 -3.96
N GLU A 75 -14.65 -0.04 -5.02
CA GLU A 75 -14.14 -0.12 -6.40
C GLU A 75 -12.91 0.78 -6.60
N PHE A 76 -12.93 1.98 -6.02
CA PHE A 76 -11.78 2.87 -6.06
C PHE A 76 -10.56 2.28 -5.31
N ALA A 77 -10.80 1.66 -4.16
CA ALA A 77 -9.76 0.96 -3.39
C ALA A 77 -9.10 -0.15 -4.22
N LEU A 78 -9.90 -0.99 -4.90
CA LEU A 78 -9.41 -2.06 -5.78
C LEU A 78 -8.61 -1.54 -6.99
N ARG A 79 -9.03 -0.40 -7.57
CA ARG A 79 -8.28 0.24 -8.67
C ARG A 79 -6.91 0.72 -8.20
N GLN A 80 -6.84 1.34 -7.03
CA GLN A 80 -5.57 1.82 -6.46
C GLN A 80 -4.69 0.65 -6.04
N TYR A 81 -5.26 -0.41 -5.45
CA TYR A 81 -4.58 -1.65 -5.14
C TYR A 81 -3.93 -2.29 -6.39
N SER A 82 -4.69 -2.38 -7.48
CA SER A 82 -4.20 -2.91 -8.76
C SER A 82 -3.03 -2.09 -9.34
N LYS A 83 -3.05 -0.75 -9.17
CA LYS A 83 -1.90 0.11 -9.54
C LYS A 83 -0.69 -0.18 -8.67
N ALA A 84 -0.90 -0.39 -7.37
CA ALA A 84 0.19 -0.69 -6.42
C ALA A 84 0.94 -1.97 -6.82
N ILE A 85 0.23 -3.05 -7.15
CA ILE A 85 0.81 -4.31 -7.62
C ILE A 85 1.60 -4.09 -8.92
N LYS A 86 1.01 -3.44 -9.92
CA LYS A 86 1.69 -3.19 -11.20
C LYS A 86 3.00 -2.40 -11.03
N HIS A 87 3.03 -1.43 -10.12
CA HIS A 87 4.25 -0.69 -9.82
C HIS A 87 5.27 -1.53 -9.05
N MET A 88 4.82 -2.44 -8.17
CA MET A 88 5.68 -3.38 -7.45
C MET A 88 6.36 -4.36 -8.41
N GLU A 89 5.58 -5.01 -9.28
CA GLU A 89 6.07 -5.95 -10.30
C GLU A 89 7.10 -5.30 -11.22
N ARG A 90 6.85 -4.07 -11.67
CA ARG A 90 7.80 -3.30 -12.50
C ARG A 90 9.09 -2.97 -11.76
N SER A 91 9.01 -2.58 -10.49
CA SER A 91 10.20 -2.24 -9.70
C SER A 91 11.10 -3.47 -9.52
N LEU A 92 10.47 -4.64 -9.41
CA LEU A 92 11.13 -5.92 -9.21
C LEU A 92 11.77 -6.45 -10.50
N SER A 93 11.08 -6.35 -11.63
CA SER A 93 11.64 -6.72 -12.93
C SER A 93 12.81 -5.84 -13.37
N LEU A 94 12.83 -4.58 -12.91
CA LEU A 94 13.96 -3.66 -13.11
C LEU A 94 15.14 -3.91 -12.15
N GLY A 95 15.07 -4.92 -11.28
CA GLY A 95 16.16 -5.30 -10.39
C GLY A 95 16.52 -4.25 -9.34
N THR A 96 15.59 -3.35 -9.00
CA THR A 96 15.84 -2.31 -8.00
C THR A 96 16.03 -2.95 -6.61
N ARG A 97 17.28 -2.99 -6.12
CA ARG A 97 17.71 -3.71 -4.90
C ARG A 97 17.34 -3.04 -3.58
N ASN A 98 16.51 -1.99 -3.58
CA ASN A 98 16.16 -1.34 -2.32
C ASN A 98 15.11 -2.19 -1.58
N ILE A 99 15.58 -2.95 -0.59
CA ILE A 99 14.73 -3.85 0.20
C ILE A 99 13.51 -3.14 0.79
N ARG A 100 13.60 -1.84 1.08
CA ARG A 100 12.47 -1.04 1.60
C ARG A 100 11.40 -0.79 0.55
N SER A 101 11.76 -0.62 -0.73
CA SER A 101 10.80 -0.44 -1.82
C SER A 101 10.11 -1.74 -2.25
N ALA A 102 10.55 -2.89 -1.75
CA ALA A 102 9.86 -4.17 -1.88
C ALA A 102 9.06 -4.51 -0.61
N LEU A 103 9.67 -4.41 0.58
CA LEU A 103 9.03 -4.82 1.83
C LEU A 103 7.85 -3.93 2.24
N ILE A 104 7.96 -2.60 2.09
CA ILE A 104 6.89 -1.69 2.47
C ILE A 104 5.60 -1.94 1.65
N PRO A 105 5.65 -1.97 0.31
CA PRO A 105 4.43 -2.22 -0.44
C PRO A 105 3.92 -3.65 -0.24
N CYS A 106 4.78 -4.67 -0.03
CA CYS A 106 4.32 -6.01 0.35
C CYS A 106 3.58 -6.05 1.69
N LEU A 107 4.06 -5.32 2.69
CA LEU A 107 3.35 -5.18 3.97
C LEU A 107 1.98 -4.53 3.77
N LEU A 108 1.92 -3.44 2.99
CA LEU A 108 0.68 -2.72 2.73
C LEU A 108 -0.34 -3.53 1.93
N THR A 109 0.11 -4.36 0.97
CA THR A 109 -0.78 -5.25 0.23
C THR A 109 -1.35 -6.35 1.13
N ILE A 110 -0.54 -6.96 1.99
CA ILE A 110 -1.03 -7.93 2.99
C ILE A 110 -2.06 -7.29 3.92
N CYS A 111 -1.81 -6.07 4.40
CA CYS A 111 -2.79 -5.33 5.21
C CYS A 111 -4.08 -5.09 4.45
N PHE A 112 -4.00 -4.72 3.17
CA PHE A 112 -5.18 -4.50 2.33
C PHE A 112 -5.99 -5.79 2.17
N GLU A 113 -5.35 -6.92 1.88
CA GLU A 113 -6.04 -8.20 1.66
C GLU A 113 -6.67 -8.76 2.92
N THR A 114 -5.97 -8.64 4.05
CA THR A 114 -6.49 -9.04 5.37
C THR A 114 -7.76 -8.26 5.70
N TRP A 115 -7.77 -6.96 5.40
CA TRP A 115 -8.87 -6.07 5.73
C TRP A 115 -10.01 -6.14 4.72
N ASN A 116 -9.70 -6.42 3.46
CA ASN A 116 -10.68 -6.66 2.40
C ASN A 116 -11.44 -8.00 2.59
N GLY A 117 -10.91 -8.90 3.43
CA GLY A 117 -11.54 -10.19 3.76
C GLY A 117 -11.47 -11.23 2.64
N ASP A 118 -10.70 -10.97 1.57
CA ASP A 118 -10.54 -11.88 0.45
C ASP A 118 -9.28 -12.74 0.62
N ALA A 119 -9.42 -13.83 1.37
CA ALA A 119 -8.35 -14.75 1.71
C ALA A 119 -7.67 -15.41 0.48
N GLN A 120 -8.32 -15.43 -0.69
CA GLN A 120 -7.72 -15.99 -1.90
C GLN A 120 -6.68 -15.07 -2.54
N SER A 121 -6.88 -13.75 -2.45
CA SER A 121 -5.90 -12.77 -2.94
C SER A 121 -4.65 -12.74 -2.05
N ALA A 122 -4.82 -12.79 -0.73
CA ALA A 122 -3.73 -12.92 0.25
C ALA A 122 -2.80 -14.11 -0.01
N LEU A 123 -3.38 -15.25 -0.39
CA LEU A 123 -2.62 -16.44 -0.75
C LEU A 123 -1.81 -16.23 -2.03
N ALA A 124 -2.36 -15.55 -3.05
CA ALA A 124 -1.67 -15.26 -4.29
C ALA A 124 -0.47 -14.32 -4.09
N GLN A 125 -0.59 -13.30 -3.24
CA GLN A 125 0.55 -12.44 -2.85
C GLN A 125 1.60 -13.20 -2.04
N ALA A 126 1.20 -14.08 -1.12
CA ALA A 126 2.14 -14.94 -0.39
C ALA A 126 2.91 -15.87 -1.34
N TRP A 127 2.25 -16.43 -2.36
CA TRP A 127 2.89 -17.24 -3.41
C TRP A 127 3.86 -16.43 -4.28
N LEU A 128 3.52 -15.19 -4.63
CA LEU A 128 4.43 -14.28 -5.33
C LEU A 128 5.66 -13.96 -4.47
N GLY A 129 5.47 -13.63 -3.19
CA GLY A 129 6.56 -13.40 -2.24
C GLY A 129 7.47 -14.62 -2.08
N LEU A 130 6.89 -15.82 -1.99
CA LEU A 130 7.62 -17.08 -1.90
C LEU A 130 8.43 -17.38 -3.17
N ARG A 131 7.83 -17.17 -4.35
CA ARG A 131 8.54 -17.32 -5.64
C ARG A 131 9.77 -16.43 -5.72
N LEU A 132 9.66 -15.19 -5.27
CA LEU A 132 10.76 -14.23 -5.32
C LEU A 132 11.91 -14.61 -4.40
N ILE A 133 11.61 -15.14 -3.21
CA ILE A 133 12.61 -15.67 -2.29
C ILE A 133 13.28 -16.92 -2.89
N GLN A 134 12.51 -17.79 -3.53
CA GLN A 134 13.04 -18.99 -4.18
C GLN A 134 13.94 -18.68 -5.39
N GLU A 135 13.57 -17.70 -6.22
CA GLU A 135 14.43 -17.24 -7.31
C GLU A 135 15.72 -16.60 -6.78
N TRP A 136 15.64 -15.87 -5.65
CA TRP A 136 16.82 -15.33 -4.97
C TRP A 136 17.78 -16.43 -4.47
N GLN A 137 17.25 -17.53 -3.92
CA GLN A 137 18.06 -18.67 -3.49
C GLN A 137 18.68 -19.46 -4.65
N LYS A 138 18.04 -19.46 -5.82
CA LYS A 138 18.55 -20.19 -7.00
C LYS A 138 19.66 -19.43 -7.75
N ASN A 139 19.73 -18.12 -7.55
CA ASN A 139 20.70 -17.21 -8.18
C ASN A 139 21.78 -16.70 -7.21
N SER A 140 21.89 -17.28 -6.01
CA SER A 140 23.01 -17.13 -5.07
C SER A 140 23.82 -18.42 -5.02
#